data_AF-A0A7G6X6N4-F1
#
_entry.id   AF-A0A7G6X6N4-F1
#
_cell.length_a   1.000
_cell.length_b   1.000
_cell.length_c   1.000
_cell.angle_alpha   90.00
_cell.angle_beta   90.00
_cell.angle_gamma   90.00
#
_symmetry.space_group_name_H-M   'P 1'
#
loop_
_entity.id
_entity.type
_entity.pdbx_description
1 polymer ?
#
loop_
_entity_poly.entity_id
_entity_poly.type
_entity_poly.pdbx_seq_one_letter_code
_entity_poly.pdbx_strand_id
1 'polypeptide(L)'
;MVMMTGSLSVRGTVVWLTPQQGGRVSGPPEPDYDYDYTATAYLPPRSPEDGQAGIALRRFAPGAWRTPAEGILVPAKGYRAQQVVPGGIVVITEGVRPVGLLTVEEVHALAPDGTAIVEPAVDLHLTGLTTINPLPDAITPPYRHSTAAARWSTPDHADAS
;
A
#
# COMPACT_ATOMS: atom_id res chain seq x y z
N MET A 1 13.38 2.55 15.41
CA MET A 1 12.00 2.49 14.91
C MET A 1 11.28 3.74 15.39
N VAL A 2 11.14 4.74 14.52
CA VAL A 2 10.48 6.00 14.85
C VAL A 2 8.97 5.77 14.79
N MET A 3 8.27 6.03 15.88
CA MET A 3 6.81 5.98 15.92
C MET A 3 6.30 7.31 15.33
N MET A 4 5.78 7.28 14.11
CA MET A 4 5.30 8.47 13.40
C MET A 4 3.96 8.93 13.98
N THR A 5 3.91 9.72 15.05
CA THR A 5 2.63 10.02 15.75
C THR A 5 1.63 10.93 15.01
N GLY A 6 1.90 11.31 13.75
CA GLY A 6 1.15 12.29 12.96
C GLY A 6 0.43 11.73 11.73
N SER A 7 -0.17 12.61 10.94
CA SER A 7 -0.78 12.27 9.65
C SER A 7 0.26 11.74 8.68
N LEU A 8 -0.17 10.94 7.70
CA LEU A 8 0.68 10.44 6.64
C LEU A 8 0.19 10.97 5.30
N SER A 9 1.11 11.40 4.42
CA SER A 9 0.80 11.46 3.00
C SER A 9 1.01 10.08 2.39
N VAL A 10 0.11 9.73 1.48
CA VAL A 10 0.15 8.48 0.73
C VAL A 10 0.00 8.77 -0.75
N ARG A 11 0.74 8.05 -1.58
CA ARG A 11 0.52 8.00 -3.03
C ARG A 11 0.23 6.57 -3.42
N GLY A 12 -0.65 6.37 -4.38
CA GLY A 12 -0.96 5.03 -4.85
C GLY A 12 -2.01 5.00 -5.95
N THR A 13 -2.61 3.83 -6.13
CA THR A 13 -3.68 3.63 -7.09
C THR A 13 -4.99 3.38 -6.35
N VAL A 14 -5.99 4.23 -6.59
CA VAL A 14 -7.35 4.02 -6.09
C VAL A 14 -8.16 3.21 -7.11
N VAL A 15 -8.97 2.29 -6.60
CA VAL A 15 -9.97 1.52 -7.34
C VAL A 15 -11.30 1.67 -6.63
N TRP A 16 -12.32 2.16 -7.33
CA TRP A 16 -13.67 2.28 -6.80
C TRP A 16 -14.45 0.99 -7.01
N LEU A 17 -15.19 0.57 -5.99
CA LEU A 17 -16.01 -0.63 -6.06
C LEU A 17 -17.26 -0.36 -6.90
N THR A 18 -17.59 -1.31 -7.76
CA THR A 18 -18.87 -1.30 -8.50
C THR A 18 -20.05 -1.51 -7.54
N PRO A 19 -21.28 -1.16 -7.94
CA PRO A 19 -22.47 -1.43 -7.12
C PRO A 19 -22.60 -2.91 -6.73
N GLN A 20 -22.24 -3.82 -7.63
CA GLN A 20 -22.27 -5.27 -7.41
C GLN A 20 -21.24 -5.74 -6.37
N GLN A 21 -20.17 -4.99 -6.18
CA GLN A 21 -19.15 -5.21 -5.14
C GLN A 21 -19.49 -4.46 -3.83
N GLY A 22 -20.67 -3.82 -3.75
CA GLY A 22 -21.12 -3.06 -2.58
C GLY A 22 -20.73 -1.57 -2.59
N GLY A 23 -20.17 -1.07 -3.70
CA GLY A 23 -19.79 0.33 -3.85
C GLY A 23 -20.95 1.28 -4.15
N ARG A 24 -20.59 2.48 -4.62
CA ARG A 24 -21.55 3.56 -4.91
C ARG A 24 -22.40 3.20 -6.14
N VAL A 25 -23.73 3.36 -6.02
CA VAL A 25 -24.66 3.21 -7.16
C VAL A 25 -24.43 4.30 -8.21
N SER A 26 -24.00 5.49 -7.77
CA SER A 26 -23.65 6.61 -8.65
C SER A 26 -22.34 6.41 -9.42
N GLY A 27 -21.56 5.38 -9.12
CA GLY A 27 -20.23 5.19 -9.68
C GLY A 27 -19.12 5.91 -8.90
N PRO A 28 -17.91 6.01 -9.48
CA PRO A 28 -16.76 6.68 -8.87
C PRO A 28 -17.09 8.12 -8.47
N PRO A 29 -16.45 8.64 -7.42
CA PRO A 29 -16.56 10.06 -7.10
C PRO A 29 -16.09 10.94 -8.27
N GLU A 30 -16.80 12.06 -8.44
CA GLU A 30 -16.45 13.15 -9.34
C GLU A 30 -16.21 14.40 -8.48
N PRO A 31 -15.12 14.47 -7.69
CA PRO A 31 -14.82 15.70 -6.98
C PRO A 31 -14.49 16.79 -8.01
N ASP A 32 -14.99 17.99 -7.74
CA ASP A 32 -14.53 19.18 -8.44
C ASP A 32 -13.02 19.35 -8.21
N TYR A 33 -12.30 19.88 -9.22
CA TYR A 33 -10.84 20.01 -9.17
C TYR A 33 -10.29 20.75 -7.94
N ASP A 34 -11.12 21.61 -7.33
CA ASP A 34 -10.75 22.42 -6.16
C ASP A 34 -10.99 21.73 -4.81
N TYR A 35 -11.59 20.53 -4.80
CA TYR A 35 -11.97 19.83 -3.57
C TYR A 35 -11.35 18.44 -3.47
N ASP A 36 -10.81 18.14 -2.29
CA ASP A 36 -10.39 16.78 -1.94
C ASP A 36 -11.64 15.91 -1.67
N TYR A 37 -11.62 14.67 -2.16
CA TYR A 37 -12.60 13.66 -1.74
C TYR A 37 -12.26 13.21 -0.32
N THR A 38 -13.16 13.48 0.64
CA THR A 38 -12.96 13.11 2.04
C THR A 38 -13.86 11.95 2.44
N ALA A 39 -13.30 10.98 3.15
CA ALA A 39 -13.98 9.76 3.56
C ALA A 39 -13.37 9.19 4.85
N THR A 40 -13.95 8.08 5.33
CA THR A 40 -13.29 7.24 6.33
C THR A 40 -12.54 6.10 5.66
N ALA A 41 -11.65 5.45 6.38
CA ALA A 41 -10.94 4.29 5.88
C ALA A 41 -10.51 3.36 7.03
N TYR A 42 -10.24 2.09 6.71
CA TYR A 42 -9.60 1.16 7.63
C TYR A 42 -8.49 0.38 6.93
N LEU A 43 -7.62 -0.22 7.73
CA LEU A 43 -6.51 -1.05 7.26
C LEU A 43 -6.74 -2.49 7.68
N PRO A 44 -6.82 -3.44 6.72
CA PRO A 44 -6.82 -4.87 7.03
C PRO A 44 -5.60 -5.26 7.90
N PRO A 45 -5.75 -6.25 8.81
CA PRO A 45 -6.89 -7.15 8.97
C PRO A 45 -8.07 -6.56 9.77
N ARG A 46 -8.03 -5.26 10.13
CA ARG A 46 -9.14 -4.63 10.86
C ARG A 46 -10.37 -4.47 10.00
N SER A 47 -11.48 -4.18 10.66
CA SER A 47 -12.76 -3.84 10.02
C SER A 47 -13.19 -2.38 10.31
N PRO A 48 -14.25 -1.89 9.66
CA PRO A 48 -14.85 -0.58 9.97
C PRO A 48 -15.24 -0.42 11.45
N GLU A 49 -15.69 -1.50 12.09
CA GLU A 49 -16.22 -1.51 13.46
C GLU A 49 -15.10 -1.40 14.50
N ASP A 50 -13.91 -1.91 14.21
CA ASP A 50 -12.76 -1.79 15.11
C ASP A 50 -12.35 -0.32 15.27
N GLY A 51 -12.60 0.50 14.24
CA GLY A 51 -12.42 1.95 14.19
C GLY A 51 -11.62 2.42 12.97
N GLN A 52 -12.00 3.58 12.44
CA GLN A 52 -11.58 4.09 11.14
C GLN A 52 -10.62 5.27 11.25
N ALA A 53 -9.70 5.40 10.30
CA ALA A 53 -8.93 6.61 10.02
C ALA A 53 -9.74 7.55 9.10
N GLY A 54 -9.42 8.84 9.13
CA GLY A 54 -9.87 9.77 8.09
C GLY A 54 -8.97 9.70 6.88
N ILE A 55 -9.52 9.82 5.68
CA ILE A 55 -8.74 9.93 4.44
C ILE A 55 -9.25 11.11 3.61
N ALA A 56 -8.33 11.91 3.08
CA ALA A 56 -8.57 12.86 2.02
C ALA A 56 -7.82 12.39 0.77
N LEU A 57 -8.49 12.32 -0.38
CA LEU A 57 -7.92 11.92 -1.66
C LEU A 57 -8.02 13.05 -2.69
N ARG A 58 -6.99 13.18 -3.50
CA ARG A 58 -6.87 14.20 -4.55
C ARG A 58 -6.12 13.69 -5.76
N ARG A 59 -6.13 14.49 -6.83
CA ARG A 59 -5.43 14.24 -8.10
C ARG A 59 -5.74 12.88 -8.74
N PHE A 60 -6.96 12.38 -8.52
CA PHE A 60 -7.47 11.22 -9.20
C PHE A 60 -8.44 11.66 -10.29
N ALA A 61 -8.47 10.94 -11.43
CA ALA A 61 -9.33 11.31 -12.54
C ALA A 61 -10.82 11.19 -12.15
N PRO A 62 -11.62 12.27 -12.22
CA PRO A 62 -13.05 12.24 -11.89
C PRO A 62 -13.79 11.19 -12.72
N GLY A 63 -14.65 10.39 -12.08
CA GLY A 63 -15.45 9.37 -12.75
C GLY A 63 -14.66 8.12 -13.20
N ALA A 64 -13.34 8.10 -13.06
CA ALA A 64 -12.52 6.95 -13.41
C ALA A 64 -12.59 5.87 -12.31
N TRP A 65 -12.88 4.63 -12.71
CA TRP A 65 -12.92 3.47 -11.80
C TRP A 65 -11.57 3.12 -11.18
N ARG A 66 -10.48 3.43 -11.88
CA ARG A 66 -9.11 3.19 -11.43
C ARG A 66 -8.22 4.32 -11.90
N THR A 67 -7.45 4.88 -10.98
CA THR A 67 -6.58 6.02 -11.28
C THR A 67 -5.52 6.15 -10.18
N PRO A 68 -4.33 6.67 -10.50
CA PRO A 68 -3.43 7.19 -9.48
C PRO A 68 -4.16 8.22 -8.60
N ALA A 69 -3.78 8.29 -7.34
CA ALA A 69 -4.30 9.23 -6.36
C ALA A 69 -3.21 9.57 -5.35
N GLU A 70 -3.31 10.78 -4.80
CA GLU A 70 -2.59 11.17 -3.60
C GLU A 70 -3.59 11.35 -2.46
N GLY A 71 -3.14 11.16 -1.23
CA GLY A 71 -4.00 11.37 -0.09
C GLY A 71 -3.27 11.69 1.19
N ILE A 72 -4.07 12.08 2.18
CA ILE A 72 -3.66 12.30 3.55
C ILE A 72 -4.46 11.36 4.43
N LEU A 73 -3.77 10.53 5.20
CA LEU A 73 -4.36 9.70 6.25
C LEU A 73 -4.23 10.42 7.58
N VAL A 74 -5.38 10.76 8.15
CA VAL A 74 -5.47 11.44 9.44
C VAL A 74 -5.51 10.39 10.55
N PRO A 75 -4.67 10.52 11.60
CA PRO A 75 -4.66 9.57 12.69
C PRO A 75 -6.00 9.56 13.41
N ALA A 76 -6.60 8.38 13.53
CA ALA A 76 -7.68 8.15 14.47
C ALA A 76 -7.16 7.69 15.83
N LYS A 77 -8.08 7.51 16.79
CA LYS A 77 -7.77 7.03 18.14
C LYS A 77 -6.91 5.77 18.08
N GLY A 78 -5.79 5.79 18.82
CA GLY A 78 -4.80 4.71 18.80
C GLY A 78 -3.87 4.74 17.59
N TYR A 79 -3.71 5.89 16.94
CA TYR A 79 -2.61 6.16 16.01
C TYR A 79 -2.57 5.22 14.79
N ARG A 80 -3.75 4.82 14.32
CA ARG A 80 -3.91 3.65 13.43
C ARG A 80 -3.45 3.87 11.99
N ALA A 81 -3.42 5.12 11.54
CA ALA A 81 -2.87 5.47 10.24
C ALA A 81 -1.38 5.07 10.12
N GLN A 82 -0.68 4.89 11.24
CA GLN A 82 0.77 4.70 11.27
C GLN A 82 1.24 3.30 10.89
N GLN A 83 0.29 2.40 10.66
CA GLN A 83 0.58 1.04 10.19
C GLN A 83 0.53 0.93 8.67
N VAL A 84 0.23 2.02 7.97
CA VAL A 84 0.26 2.06 6.51
C VAL A 84 1.70 1.91 6.05
N VAL A 85 1.92 0.98 5.14
CA VAL A 85 3.21 0.76 4.48
C VAL A 85 3.00 0.68 2.97
N PRO A 86 4.02 0.99 2.15
CA PRO A 86 4.00 0.66 0.73
C PRO A 86 3.63 -0.80 0.48
N GLY A 87 2.81 -1.05 -0.54
CA GLY A 87 2.19 -2.35 -0.85
C GLY A 87 0.94 -2.68 -0.03
N GLY A 88 0.65 -1.90 1.03
CA GLY A 88 -0.54 -2.06 1.85
C GLY A 88 -1.82 -1.65 1.12
N ILE A 89 -2.96 -2.16 1.60
CA ILE A 89 -4.29 -1.76 1.14
C ILE A 89 -4.96 -0.93 2.22
N VAL A 90 -5.44 0.24 1.82
CA VAL A 90 -6.35 1.06 2.63
C VAL A 90 -7.75 0.91 2.04
N VAL A 91 -8.69 0.42 2.83
CA VAL A 91 -10.09 0.29 2.41
C VAL A 91 -10.80 1.60 2.71
N ILE A 92 -11.27 2.27 1.66
CA ILE A 92 -12.01 3.53 1.73
C ILE A 92 -13.48 3.22 1.98
N THR A 93 -14.07 3.93 2.93
CA THR A 93 -15.44 3.70 3.39
C THR A 93 -16.24 4.99 3.44
N GLU A 94 -17.53 4.88 3.15
CA GLU A 94 -18.53 5.90 3.47
C GLU A 94 -19.40 5.37 4.62
N GLY A 95 -19.22 5.94 5.81
CA GLY A 95 -19.68 5.29 7.04
C GLY A 95 -18.96 3.95 7.22
N VAL A 96 -19.68 2.86 7.41
CA VAL A 96 -19.10 1.49 7.52
C VAL A 96 -19.02 0.76 6.18
N ARG A 97 -19.54 1.33 5.10
CA ARG A 97 -19.62 0.66 3.79
C ARG A 97 -18.31 0.84 3.01
N PRO A 98 -17.63 -0.24 2.58
CA PRO A 98 -16.53 -0.15 1.64
C PRO A 98 -16.99 0.42 0.29
N VAL A 99 -16.29 1.43 -0.21
CA VAL A 99 -16.58 2.07 -1.51
C VAL A 99 -15.38 2.08 -2.45
N GLY A 100 -14.17 1.88 -1.93
CA GLY A 100 -12.97 1.84 -2.73
C GLY A 100 -11.78 1.22 -2.00
N LEU A 101 -10.73 0.96 -2.76
CA LEU A 101 -9.47 0.42 -2.28
C LEU A 101 -8.35 1.32 -2.77
N LEU A 102 -7.46 1.74 -1.89
CA LEU A 102 -6.20 2.39 -2.25
C LEU A 102 -5.07 1.38 -2.04
N THR A 103 -4.41 1.01 -3.13
CA THR A 103 -3.12 0.30 -3.06
C THR A 103 -2.03 1.33 -2.87
N VAL A 104 -1.36 1.30 -1.73
CA VAL A 104 -0.37 2.30 -1.35
C VAL A 104 0.96 1.99 -2.03
N GLU A 105 1.55 2.98 -2.69
CA GLU A 105 2.85 2.91 -3.36
C GLU A 105 3.92 3.66 -2.56
N GLU A 106 3.58 4.81 -2.00
CA GLU A 106 4.49 5.65 -1.21
C GLU A 106 3.80 6.14 0.07
N VAL A 107 4.59 6.31 1.13
CA VAL A 107 4.13 6.81 2.43
C VAL A 107 5.17 7.80 2.95
N HIS A 108 4.75 8.99 3.36
CA HIS A 108 5.60 9.93 4.06
C HIS A 108 4.91 10.46 5.31
N ALA A 109 5.67 10.63 6.39
CA ALA A 109 5.16 11.29 7.58
C ALA A 109 4.91 12.77 7.30
N LEU A 110 3.84 13.32 7.87
CA LEU A 110 3.58 14.75 7.85
C LEU A 110 3.92 15.37 9.19
N ALA A 111 4.53 16.56 9.13
CA ALA A 111 4.68 17.44 10.27
C ALA A 111 3.29 17.96 10.71
N PRO A 112 3.18 18.53 11.93
CA PRO A 112 1.91 19.06 12.43
C PRO A 112 1.29 20.15 11.55
N ASP A 113 2.09 20.84 10.74
CA ASP A 113 1.67 21.86 9.78
C ASP A 113 1.24 21.28 8.41
N GLY A 114 1.28 19.95 8.24
CA GLY A 114 0.91 19.25 7.02
C GLY A 114 2.03 19.14 5.98
N THR A 115 3.23 19.62 6.27
CA THR A 115 4.39 19.46 5.37
C THR A 115 4.99 18.07 5.47
N ALA A 116 5.52 17.53 4.37
CA ALA A 116 6.18 16.23 4.40
C ALA A 116 7.47 16.32 5.20
N ILE A 117 7.63 15.43 6.19
CA ILE A 117 8.90 15.22 6.87
C ILE A 117 9.77 14.45 5.89
N VAL A 118 10.69 15.17 5.23
CA VAL A 118 11.76 14.54 4.46
C VAL A 118 12.74 13.98 5.49
N GLU A 119 12.64 12.68 5.78
CA GLU A 119 13.74 12.01 6.45
C GLU A 119 14.96 12.10 5.51
N PRO A 120 16.10 12.63 5.96
CA PRO A 120 17.29 12.65 5.14
C PRO A 120 17.59 11.21 4.75
N ALA A 121 17.75 10.96 3.45
CA ALA A 121 18.21 9.68 2.95
C ALA A 121 19.45 9.30 3.79
N VAL A 122 19.40 8.14 4.43
CA VAL A 122 20.55 7.66 5.22
C VAL A 122 21.73 7.61 4.26
N ASP A 123 22.66 8.54 4.46
CA ASP A 123 23.88 8.58 3.68
C ASP A 123 24.71 7.36 4.08
N LEU A 124 24.55 6.27 3.33
CA LEU A 124 25.28 5.03 3.53
C LEU A 124 26.80 5.23 3.44
N HIS A 125 27.27 6.39 2.94
CA HIS A 125 28.68 6.75 2.93
C HIS A 125 29.27 7.07 4.32
N LEU A 126 28.45 7.36 5.35
CA LEU A 126 28.97 7.79 6.66
C LEU A 126 29.49 6.63 7.53
N THR A 127 29.23 5.36 7.18
CA THR A 127 29.62 4.20 8.01
C THR A 127 30.88 3.46 7.55
N GLY A 128 31.60 3.94 6.52
CA GLY A 128 32.88 3.35 6.12
C GLY A 128 32.83 1.87 5.69
N LEU A 129 31.64 1.29 5.56
CA LEU A 129 31.41 -0.10 5.18
C LEU A 129 31.02 -0.17 3.71
N THR A 130 31.96 0.15 2.81
CA THR A 130 32.06 -0.40 1.45
C THR A 130 33.18 0.29 0.67
N THR A 131 34.42 -0.15 0.88
CA THR A 131 35.37 -0.24 -0.24
C THR A 131 35.40 -1.71 -0.63
N ILE A 132 34.58 -2.09 -1.61
CA ILE A 132 34.69 -3.40 -2.25
C ILE A 132 35.95 -3.29 -3.11
N ASN A 133 37.04 -3.86 -2.61
CA ASN A 133 38.27 -4.03 -3.37
C ASN A 133 37.93 -4.90 -4.60
N PRO A 134 38.24 -4.51 -5.85
CA PRO A 134 38.02 -5.38 -6.99
C PRO A 134 38.91 -6.62 -6.84
N LEU A 135 38.30 -7.79 -6.79
CA LEU A 135 38.98 -9.08 -6.79
C LEU A 135 39.83 -9.18 -8.07
N PRO A 136 41.12 -9.55 -8.01
CA PRO A 136 41.87 -9.90 -9.22
C PRO A 136 41.30 -11.18 -9.84
N ASP A 137 41.09 -11.13 -11.15
CA ASP A 137 40.73 -12.25 -12.01
C ASP A 137 41.57 -13.51 -11.74
N ALA A 138 40.92 -14.63 -11.42
CA ALA A 138 41.23 -15.95 -11.99
C ALA A 138 40.34 -17.09 -11.40
N ILE A 139 39.37 -17.53 -12.22
CA ILE A 139 39.07 -18.94 -12.56
C ILE A 139 38.95 -19.96 -11.40
N THR A 140 37.72 -20.35 -11.03
CA THR A 140 37.26 -21.76 -10.83
C THR A 140 35.73 -21.80 -10.67
N PRO A 141 34.93 -22.56 -11.46
CA PRO A 141 33.54 -22.86 -11.13
C PRO A 141 33.46 -24.19 -10.36
N PRO A 142 32.56 -24.34 -9.37
CA PRO A 142 31.28 -24.95 -9.73
C PRO A 142 30.11 -24.48 -8.84
N TYR A 143 29.15 -23.77 -9.41
CA TYR A 143 27.81 -23.72 -8.84
C TYR A 143 26.84 -24.43 -9.78
N ARG A 144 26.42 -25.63 -9.37
CA ARG A 144 25.46 -26.48 -10.07
C ARG A 144 24.07 -26.02 -9.61
N HIS A 145 23.28 -25.40 -10.50
CA HIS A 145 21.87 -25.15 -10.22
C HIS A 145 21.14 -26.50 -10.05
N SER A 146 20.58 -26.74 -8.86
CA SER A 146 19.64 -27.83 -8.61
C SER A 146 18.31 -27.51 -9.29
N THR A 147 18.04 -28.13 -10.43
CA THR A 147 16.71 -28.14 -11.07
C THR A 147 15.86 -29.24 -10.43
N ALA A 148 15.25 -28.94 -9.28
CA ALA A 148 14.21 -29.79 -8.71
C ALA A 148 12.88 -29.56 -9.46
N ALA A 149 12.78 -30.10 -10.68
CA ALA A 149 11.48 -30.38 -11.30
C ALA A 149 10.95 -31.69 -10.70
N ALA A 150 10.33 -31.60 -9.52
CA ALA A 150 9.62 -32.73 -8.94
C ALA A 150 8.21 -32.80 -9.56
N ARG A 151 8.10 -33.79 -10.44
CA ARG A 151 6.92 -34.28 -11.17
C ARG A 151 5.68 -34.36 -10.28
N TRP A 152 4.61 -33.69 -10.72
CA TRP A 152 3.25 -34.00 -10.31
C TRP A 152 2.82 -35.27 -11.06
N SER A 153 2.61 -36.37 -10.33
CA SER A 153 1.95 -37.56 -10.86
C SER A 153 0.77 -37.87 -9.94
N THR A 154 -0.43 -37.64 -10.46
CA THR A 154 -1.72 -38.03 -9.89
C THR A 154 -1.79 -39.56 -9.79
N PRO A 155 -2.25 -40.16 -8.68
CA PRO A 155 -2.54 -41.58 -8.67
C PRO A 155 -3.85 -41.85 -9.43
N ASP A 156 -3.77 -42.71 -10.45
CA ASP A 156 -4.92 -43.37 -11.06
C ASP A 156 -5.64 -44.22 -9.99
N HIS A 157 -6.95 -44.05 -9.91
CA HIS A 157 -7.82 -44.89 -9.09
C HIS A 157 -8.03 -46.22 -9.82
N ALA A 158 -7.35 -47.26 -9.36
CA ALA A 158 -7.64 -48.63 -9.77
C ALA A 158 -8.85 -49.13 -8.96
N ASP A 159 -10.05 -49.02 -9.53
CA ASP A 159 -11.20 -49.81 -9.09
C ASP A 159 -11.12 -51.18 -9.75
N ALA A 160 -10.93 -52.20 -8.91
CA ALA A 160 -11.13 -53.59 -9.24
C ALA A 160 -12.10 -54.19 -8.22
N SER A 161 -13.33 -54.46 -8.65
CA SER A 161 -14.21 -55.53 -8.17
C SER A 161 -15.29 -55.80 -9.21
#